data_AF-A0A7X3TTD0-F1
#
_entry.id   AF-A0A7X3TTD0-F1
#
_cell.length_a   1.000
_cell.length_b   1.000
_cell.length_c   1.000
_cell.angle_alpha   90.00
_cell.angle_beta   90.00
_cell.angle_gamma   90.00
#
_symmetry.space_group_name_H-M   'P 1'
#
loop_
_entity.id
_entity.type
_entity.pdbx_description
1 polymer ?
#
loop_
_entity_poly.entity_id
_entity_poly.type
_entity_poly.pdbx_seq_one_letter_code
_entity_poly.pdbx_strand_id
1 'polypeptide(L)'
;MILSLKPTPEDYDGLDGCNEYLTVSKPDLLEGIQRSFYEAGCDAVDSATFGANRVVFAEYDIEDRVREINRLAAEQVGRVRDEFSTPEWPRYSLGTMGPGTKLPSLGHIDYDELVESYREQARGLIEGGIDVLKVETCQDLLQTKAALGAIEDVFAEMETRLPVIASVTIETTGTMLLGSDIACALTTLEALDTVDVIGINCATGPEQMVEHVRHLAQNSRRPVFIGPNAGLPEIREGETCYPLTPEAFARYQRIFVEELGTSIAAGCCGTTPEHFEAAIAQVGRPRPKPRPETIEAACSSLYTSVPFEQDTSFLVVGERMNATGSRAFRDLLLEEDPEGVVALAREQA
;
A
#
# COMPACT_ATOMS: atom_id res chain seq x y z
N MET A 1 16.92 0.38 -3.40
CA MET A 1 18.33 0.07 -3.05
C MET A 1 18.81 -1.29 -3.52
N ILE A 2 18.01 -2.37 -3.51
CA ILE A 2 18.47 -3.68 -4.01
C ILE A 2 19.06 -3.56 -5.44
N LEU A 3 18.32 -2.94 -6.36
CA LEU A 3 18.76 -2.76 -7.75
C LEU A 3 20.03 -1.90 -7.90
N SER A 4 20.29 -0.95 -6.98
CA SER A 4 21.52 -0.14 -7.04
C SER A 4 22.77 -0.94 -6.63
N LEU A 5 22.60 -2.07 -5.94
CA LEU A 5 23.70 -3.00 -5.65
C LEU A 5 24.02 -3.92 -6.83
N LYS A 6 23.22 -3.87 -7.92
CA LYS A 6 23.40 -4.67 -9.14
C LYS A 6 23.56 -6.17 -8.85
N PRO A 7 22.58 -6.80 -8.16
CA PRO A 7 22.62 -8.24 -7.92
C PRO A 7 22.70 -8.98 -9.26
N THR A 8 23.46 -10.06 -9.25
CA THR A 8 23.71 -10.93 -10.38
C THR A 8 22.74 -12.12 -10.38
N PRO A 9 22.55 -12.82 -11.51
CA PRO A 9 21.75 -14.06 -11.56
C PRO A 9 22.12 -15.10 -10.49
N GLU A 10 23.41 -15.22 -10.19
CA GLU A 10 23.92 -16.15 -9.16
C GLU A 10 23.43 -15.76 -7.76
N ASP A 11 23.11 -14.48 -7.53
CA ASP A 11 22.59 -14.03 -6.24
C ASP A 11 21.15 -14.50 -5.99
N TYR A 12 20.43 -14.94 -7.01
CA TYR A 12 19.03 -15.40 -6.91
C TYR A 12 18.88 -16.92 -6.94
N ASP A 13 19.97 -17.70 -6.97
CA ASP A 13 19.95 -19.17 -7.14
C ASP A 13 19.09 -19.66 -8.32
N GLY A 14 19.03 -18.90 -9.41
CA GLY A 14 18.22 -19.22 -10.60
C GLY A 14 16.79 -18.68 -10.59
N LEU A 15 16.42 -17.85 -9.60
CA LEU A 15 15.13 -17.13 -9.52
C LEU A 15 15.29 -15.65 -9.87
N ASP A 16 15.94 -15.39 -11.01
CA ASP A 16 16.33 -14.07 -11.49
C ASP A 16 15.21 -13.03 -11.35
N GLY A 17 15.47 -11.98 -10.56
CA GLY A 17 14.54 -10.86 -10.37
C GLY A 17 13.54 -11.03 -9.22
N CYS A 18 13.46 -12.20 -8.58
CA CYS A 18 12.67 -12.41 -7.36
C CYS A 18 13.41 -11.80 -6.15
N ASN A 19 13.24 -10.50 -5.93
CA ASN A 19 13.96 -9.77 -4.86
C ASN A 19 13.67 -10.31 -3.46
N GLU A 20 12.47 -10.86 -3.25
CA GLU A 20 12.04 -11.50 -2.02
C GLU A 20 12.92 -12.71 -1.68
N TYR A 21 13.42 -13.41 -2.70
CA TYR A 21 14.25 -14.60 -2.54
C TYR A 21 15.64 -14.27 -1.99
N LEU A 22 16.09 -13.02 -2.11
CA LEU A 22 17.35 -12.58 -1.50
C LEU A 22 17.34 -12.74 0.03
N THR A 23 16.16 -12.86 0.66
CA THR A 23 16.01 -13.26 2.07
C THR A 23 16.66 -14.61 2.36
N VAL A 24 16.65 -15.52 1.38
CA VAL A 24 17.21 -16.87 1.49
C VAL A 24 18.64 -16.91 0.94
N SER A 25 18.85 -16.39 -0.27
CA SER A 25 20.14 -16.53 -0.97
C SER A 25 21.20 -15.51 -0.54
N LYS A 26 20.77 -14.31 -0.11
CA LYS A 26 21.66 -13.19 0.26
C LYS A 26 21.15 -12.41 1.48
N PRO A 27 20.88 -13.07 2.63
CA PRO A 27 20.36 -12.40 3.82
C PRO A 27 21.25 -11.24 4.30
N ASP A 28 22.57 -11.43 4.31
CA ASP A 28 23.53 -10.40 4.74
C ASP A 28 23.43 -9.10 3.93
N LEU A 29 23.11 -9.20 2.63
CA LEU A 29 22.93 -8.04 1.75
C LEU A 29 21.70 -7.24 2.17
N LEU A 30 20.57 -7.92 2.41
CA LEU A 30 19.34 -7.27 2.85
C LEU A 30 19.47 -6.71 4.28
N GLU A 31 20.12 -7.43 5.18
CA GLU A 31 20.41 -6.94 6.54
C GLU A 31 21.28 -5.68 6.48
N GLY A 32 22.28 -5.63 5.59
CA GLY A 32 23.09 -4.42 5.35
C GLY A 32 22.25 -3.22 4.89
N ILE A 33 21.32 -3.43 3.95
CA ILE A 33 20.38 -2.38 3.50
C ILE A 33 19.50 -1.92 4.67
N GLN A 34 18.89 -2.85 5.40
CA GLN A 34 18.00 -2.54 6.52
C GLN A 34 18.72 -1.77 7.62
N ARG A 35 19.95 -2.21 7.95
CA ARG A 35 20.83 -1.56 8.93
C ARG A 35 21.12 -0.12 8.55
N SER A 36 21.43 0.15 7.27
CA SER A 36 21.71 1.51 6.81
C SER A 36 20.55 2.50 7.02
N PHE A 37 19.29 2.04 6.92
CA PHE A 37 18.13 2.90 7.21
C PHE A 37 17.92 3.16 8.69
N TYR A 38 18.14 2.17 9.56
CA TYR A 38 18.10 2.39 11.00
C TYR A 38 19.25 3.28 11.48
N GLU A 39 20.45 3.13 10.90
CA GLU A 39 21.61 4.02 11.14
C GLU A 39 21.32 5.47 10.77
N ALA A 40 20.61 5.69 9.65
CA ALA A 40 20.10 7.01 9.24
C ALA A 40 19.04 7.59 10.20
N GLY A 41 18.54 6.79 11.16
CA GLY A 41 17.60 7.21 12.19
C GLY A 41 16.13 6.93 11.87
N CYS A 42 15.83 6.11 10.87
CA CYS A 42 14.46 5.69 10.57
C CYS A 42 13.84 4.97 11.78
N ASP A 43 12.58 5.26 12.07
CA ASP A 43 11.86 4.57 13.15
C ASP A 43 11.35 3.20 12.76
N ALA A 44 11.10 3.01 11.46
CA ALA A 44 10.66 1.74 10.92
C ALA A 44 11.30 1.45 9.56
N VAL A 45 11.51 0.18 9.27
CA VAL A 45 12.08 -0.30 8.01
C VAL A 45 11.27 -1.46 7.45
N ASP A 46 11.11 -1.45 6.13
CA ASP A 46 10.38 -2.45 5.36
C ASP A 46 11.12 -3.81 5.30
N SER A 47 10.36 -4.90 5.42
CA SER A 47 10.80 -6.25 5.05
C SER A 47 10.88 -6.40 3.53
N ALA A 48 11.75 -7.30 3.06
CA ALA A 48 11.88 -7.63 1.64
C ALA A 48 10.77 -8.61 1.18
N THR A 49 9.50 -8.20 1.34
CA THR A 49 8.32 -9.06 1.12
C THR A 49 7.28 -8.47 0.18
N PHE A 50 7.62 -7.41 -0.57
CA PHE A 50 6.67 -6.67 -1.41
C PHE A 50 5.89 -7.60 -2.35
N GLY A 51 6.58 -8.48 -3.07
CA GLY A 51 6.01 -9.51 -3.94
C GLY A 51 5.94 -10.90 -3.31
N ALA A 52 6.04 -11.06 -1.99
CA ALA A 52 6.14 -12.38 -1.36
C ALA A 52 4.75 -13.03 -1.20
N ASN A 53 4.03 -13.22 -2.29
CA ASN A 53 2.71 -13.84 -2.30
C ASN A 53 2.62 -14.91 -3.39
N ARG A 54 1.58 -15.75 -3.29
CA ARG A 54 1.41 -16.91 -4.16
C ARG A 54 1.34 -16.54 -5.65
N VAL A 55 0.67 -15.43 -5.97
CA VAL A 55 0.50 -14.96 -7.35
C VAL A 55 1.83 -14.62 -8.01
N VAL A 56 2.71 -13.92 -7.29
CA VAL A 56 4.04 -13.55 -7.80
C VAL A 56 4.97 -14.77 -7.79
N PHE A 57 4.95 -15.57 -6.74
CA PHE A 57 5.82 -16.76 -6.60
C PHE A 57 5.51 -17.85 -7.64
N ALA A 58 4.32 -17.86 -8.22
CA ALA A 58 3.97 -18.73 -9.35
C ALA A 58 4.76 -18.40 -10.63
N GLU A 59 5.28 -17.18 -10.78
CA GLU A 59 6.16 -16.81 -11.90
C GLU A 59 7.56 -17.44 -11.76
N TYR A 60 7.87 -17.99 -10.58
CA TYR A 60 9.16 -18.53 -10.17
C TYR A 60 9.09 -20.01 -9.73
N ASP A 61 7.93 -20.67 -9.83
CA ASP A 61 7.69 -22.05 -9.38
C ASP A 61 8.05 -22.31 -7.89
N ILE A 62 7.78 -21.34 -7.00
CA ILE A 62 8.06 -21.42 -5.55
C ILE A 62 6.85 -21.05 -4.67
N GLU A 63 5.63 -21.30 -5.14
CA GLU A 63 4.39 -20.97 -4.41
C GLU A 63 4.31 -21.64 -3.02
N ASP A 64 4.92 -22.81 -2.85
CA ASP A 64 4.97 -23.53 -1.58
C ASP A 64 5.84 -22.85 -0.52
N ARG A 65 6.63 -21.84 -0.92
CA ARG A 65 7.55 -21.10 -0.03
C ARG A 65 7.02 -19.75 0.45
N VAL A 66 5.79 -19.35 0.09
CA VAL A 66 5.19 -18.06 0.49
C VAL A 66 5.30 -17.83 2.00
N ARG A 67 4.76 -18.76 2.80
CA ARG A 67 4.78 -18.63 4.26
C ARG A 67 6.19 -18.66 4.85
N GLU A 68 7.06 -19.52 4.30
CA GLU A 68 8.45 -19.65 4.75
C GLU A 68 9.25 -18.36 4.54
N ILE A 69 9.23 -17.81 3.32
CA ILE A 69 10.02 -16.64 2.95
C ILE A 69 9.54 -15.40 3.72
N ASN A 70 8.22 -15.21 3.87
CA ASN A 70 7.69 -14.11 4.68
C ASN A 70 8.11 -14.19 6.14
N ARG A 71 8.07 -15.39 6.74
CA ARG A 71 8.54 -15.60 8.12
C ARG A 71 10.02 -15.28 8.26
N LEU A 72 10.86 -15.79 7.35
CA LEU A 72 12.30 -15.52 7.36
C LEU A 72 12.60 -14.03 7.18
N ALA A 73 11.89 -13.34 6.30
CA ALA A 73 12.07 -11.92 6.06
C ALA A 73 11.67 -11.07 7.27
N ALA A 74 10.56 -11.41 7.93
CA ALA A 74 10.12 -10.77 9.17
C ALA A 74 11.12 -11.01 10.32
N GLU A 75 11.61 -12.23 10.50
CA GLU A 75 12.65 -12.55 11.48
C GLU A 75 13.94 -11.77 11.20
N GLN A 76 14.33 -11.65 9.93
CA GLN A 76 15.53 -10.92 9.52
C GLN A 76 15.44 -9.43 9.85
N VAL A 77 14.39 -8.74 9.39
CA VAL A 77 14.24 -7.31 9.70
C VAL A 77 14.05 -7.07 11.19
N GLY A 78 13.43 -8.01 11.91
CA GLY A 78 13.28 -7.98 13.37
C GLY A 78 14.62 -8.05 14.10
N ARG A 79 15.53 -8.94 13.69
CA ARG A 79 16.89 -8.99 14.25
C ARG A 79 17.63 -7.67 14.06
N VAL A 80 17.58 -7.10 12.86
CA VAL A 80 18.26 -5.82 12.56
C VAL A 80 17.60 -4.69 13.36
N ARG A 81 16.27 -4.62 13.41
CA ARG A 81 15.51 -3.64 14.22
C ARG A 81 15.98 -3.65 15.67
N ASP A 82 16.15 -4.84 16.25
CA ASP A 82 16.52 -5.01 17.66
C ASP A 82 17.94 -4.51 17.97
N GLU A 83 18.84 -4.43 16.97
CA GLU A 83 20.16 -3.79 17.12
C GLU A 83 20.05 -2.28 17.41
N PHE A 84 18.97 -1.63 16.96
CA PHE A 84 18.76 -0.17 17.05
C PHE A 84 17.61 0.23 17.97
N SER A 85 16.86 -0.74 18.49
CA SER A 85 15.70 -0.52 19.35
C SER A 85 16.13 -0.38 20.81
N THR A 86 15.60 0.62 21.49
CA THR A 86 15.85 0.87 22.93
C THR A 86 14.53 1.07 23.66
N PRO A 87 14.47 0.87 24.99
CA PRO A 87 13.25 1.14 25.76
C PRO A 87 12.77 2.59 25.63
N GLU A 88 13.68 3.55 25.55
CA GLU A 88 13.37 4.98 25.40
C GLU A 88 12.98 5.34 23.97
N TRP A 89 13.50 4.60 22.99
CA TRP A 89 13.25 4.83 21.57
C TRP A 89 13.09 3.50 20.82
N PRO A 90 11.88 2.90 20.81
CA PRO A 90 11.63 1.68 20.06
C PRO A 90 11.73 1.92 18.55
N ARG A 91 12.22 0.91 17.84
CA ARG A 91 12.16 0.79 16.37
C ARG A 91 11.12 -0.25 15.99
N TYR A 92 10.66 -0.21 14.74
CA TYR A 92 9.61 -1.09 14.23
C TYR A 92 9.96 -1.71 12.88
N SER A 93 9.48 -2.92 12.61
CA SER A 93 9.57 -3.55 11.29
C SER A 93 8.21 -3.50 10.58
N LEU A 94 8.23 -3.21 9.28
CA LEU A 94 7.02 -3.15 8.45
C LEU A 94 6.98 -4.34 7.49
N GLY A 95 5.93 -5.15 7.60
CA GLY A 95 5.65 -6.29 6.74
C GLY A 95 4.99 -5.83 5.46
N THR A 96 5.79 -5.67 4.40
CA THR A 96 5.30 -5.11 3.14
C THR A 96 4.50 -6.15 2.35
N MET A 97 3.34 -5.74 1.86
CA MET A 97 2.43 -6.55 1.05
C MET A 97 2.00 -5.70 -0.16
N GLY A 98 2.69 -5.89 -1.29
CA GLY A 98 2.43 -5.18 -2.54
C GLY A 98 1.23 -5.74 -3.30
N PRO A 99 0.82 -5.10 -4.41
CA PRO A 99 -0.42 -5.44 -5.14
C PRO A 99 -0.35 -6.75 -5.95
N GLY A 100 0.84 -7.33 -6.12
CA GLY A 100 1.08 -8.46 -7.03
C GLY A 100 1.01 -8.06 -8.51
N THR A 101 0.81 -9.03 -9.40
CA THR A 101 0.80 -8.85 -10.86
C THR A 101 -0.59 -8.97 -11.50
N LYS A 102 -1.65 -9.18 -10.70
CA LYS A 102 -3.03 -9.40 -11.16
C LYS A 102 -3.98 -8.34 -10.61
N LEU A 103 -4.95 -7.95 -11.42
CA LEU A 103 -5.96 -6.92 -11.10
C LEU A 103 -7.35 -7.59 -11.08
N PRO A 104 -7.94 -7.87 -9.91
CA PRO A 104 -9.22 -8.56 -9.81
C PRO A 104 -10.37 -7.77 -10.44
N SER A 105 -10.35 -6.44 -10.40
CA SER A 105 -11.37 -5.61 -11.07
C SER A 105 -11.35 -5.73 -12.60
N LEU A 106 -10.26 -6.24 -13.19
CA LEU A 106 -10.16 -6.57 -14.62
C LEU A 106 -10.39 -8.06 -14.92
N GLY A 107 -10.74 -8.86 -13.90
CA GLY A 107 -10.96 -10.30 -14.05
C GLY A 107 -9.69 -11.12 -14.27
N HIS A 108 -8.51 -10.58 -13.90
CA HIS A 108 -7.24 -11.31 -14.06
C HIS A 108 -7.07 -12.46 -13.05
N ILE A 109 -7.80 -12.41 -11.93
CA ILE A 109 -7.79 -13.38 -10.84
C ILE A 109 -9.12 -13.30 -10.08
N ASP A 110 -9.57 -14.42 -9.54
CA ASP A 110 -10.74 -14.46 -8.67
C ASP A 110 -10.44 -13.84 -7.29
N TYR A 111 -11.45 -13.18 -6.70
CA TYR A 111 -11.30 -12.50 -5.42
C TYR A 111 -10.86 -13.46 -4.30
N ASP A 112 -11.49 -14.65 -4.21
CA ASP A 112 -11.20 -15.63 -3.16
C ASP A 112 -9.79 -16.22 -3.29
N GLU A 113 -9.31 -16.42 -4.52
CA GLU A 113 -7.94 -16.87 -4.78
C GLU A 113 -6.92 -15.82 -4.33
N LEU A 114 -7.20 -14.54 -4.62
CA LEU A 114 -6.36 -13.43 -4.19
C LEU A 114 -6.34 -13.26 -2.66
N VAL A 115 -7.49 -13.45 -1.99
CA VAL A 115 -7.57 -13.46 -0.51
C VAL A 115 -6.68 -14.55 0.06
N GLU A 116 -6.73 -15.79 -0.46
CA GLU A 116 -5.90 -16.88 0.04
C GLU A 116 -4.39 -16.59 -0.15
N SER A 117 -4.02 -16.01 -1.29
CA SER A 117 -2.64 -15.57 -1.56
C SER A 117 -2.13 -14.58 -0.50
N TYR A 118 -2.94 -13.58 -0.12
CA TYR A 118 -2.55 -12.63 0.94
C TYR A 118 -2.62 -13.25 2.34
N ARG A 119 -3.49 -14.22 2.57
CA ARG A 119 -3.63 -14.92 3.85
C ARG A 119 -2.35 -15.68 4.19
N GLU A 120 -1.80 -16.41 3.23
CA GLU A 120 -0.51 -17.10 3.40
C GLU A 120 0.65 -16.12 3.70
N GLN A 121 0.69 -14.99 2.99
CA GLN A 121 1.69 -13.93 3.19
C GLN A 121 1.59 -13.32 4.60
N ALA A 122 0.40 -12.86 4.99
CA ALA A 122 0.16 -12.25 6.30
C ALA A 122 0.47 -13.21 7.45
N ARG A 123 0.08 -14.48 7.33
CA ARG A 123 0.40 -15.51 8.33
C ARG A 123 1.91 -15.68 8.50
N GLY A 124 2.66 -15.76 7.40
CA GLY A 124 4.13 -15.84 7.46
C GLY A 124 4.76 -14.63 8.16
N LEU A 125 4.33 -13.42 7.82
CA LEU A 125 4.82 -12.17 8.43
C LEU A 125 4.56 -12.11 9.94
N ILE A 126 3.34 -12.46 10.38
CA ILE A 126 2.97 -12.47 11.80
C ILE A 126 3.76 -13.54 12.57
N GLU A 127 3.92 -14.73 12.00
CA GLU A 127 4.72 -15.79 12.62
C GLU A 127 6.20 -15.42 12.77
N GLY A 128 6.72 -14.60 11.86
CA GLY A 128 8.08 -14.08 11.95
C GLY A 128 8.25 -12.88 12.89
N GLY A 129 7.18 -12.42 13.54
CA GLY A 129 7.23 -11.38 14.56
C GLY A 129 7.36 -9.95 14.00
N ILE A 130 6.74 -9.69 12.85
CA ILE A 130 6.63 -8.33 12.31
C ILE A 130 5.83 -7.41 13.25
N ASP A 131 6.16 -6.11 13.32
CA ASP A 131 5.43 -5.18 14.20
C ASP A 131 4.17 -4.60 13.55
N VAL A 132 4.21 -4.35 12.24
CA VAL A 132 3.15 -3.66 11.49
C VAL A 132 2.98 -4.32 10.13
N LEU A 133 1.74 -4.52 9.68
CA LEU A 133 1.44 -4.95 8.31
C LEU A 133 1.19 -3.73 7.42
N LYS A 134 1.75 -3.73 6.21
CA LYS A 134 1.68 -2.61 5.29
C LYS A 134 1.25 -3.09 3.91
N VAL A 135 -0.04 -2.93 3.61
CA VAL A 135 -0.61 -3.13 2.29
C VAL A 135 -0.34 -1.88 1.46
N GLU A 136 0.57 -1.94 0.50
CA GLU A 136 1.11 -0.74 -0.16
C GLU A 136 1.11 -0.79 -1.69
N THR A 137 1.32 0.38 -2.30
CA THR A 137 1.36 0.55 -3.76
C THR A 137 0.10 0.01 -4.42
N CYS A 138 -1.05 0.08 -3.74
CA CYS A 138 -2.29 -0.47 -4.26
C CYS A 138 -2.76 0.33 -5.47
N GLN A 139 -3.09 -0.39 -6.55
CA GLN A 139 -3.55 0.16 -7.82
C GLN A 139 -5.03 -0.17 -8.12
N ASP A 140 -5.60 -1.09 -7.36
CA ASP A 140 -6.98 -1.56 -7.46
C ASP A 140 -7.58 -1.72 -6.06
N LEU A 141 -8.65 -0.98 -5.75
CA LEU A 141 -9.31 -1.02 -4.44
C LEU A 141 -9.91 -2.40 -4.12
N LEU A 142 -10.29 -3.19 -5.13
CA LEU A 142 -10.77 -4.55 -4.89
C LEU A 142 -9.63 -5.47 -4.43
N GLN A 143 -8.43 -5.32 -4.98
CA GLN A 143 -7.22 -6.00 -4.50
C GLN A 143 -6.87 -5.56 -3.08
N THR A 144 -6.94 -4.25 -2.77
CA THR A 144 -6.68 -3.76 -1.41
C THR A 144 -7.65 -4.38 -0.41
N LYS A 145 -8.95 -4.47 -0.75
CA LYS A 145 -9.95 -5.14 0.08
C LYS A 145 -9.65 -6.63 0.27
N ALA A 146 -9.18 -7.32 -0.76
CA ALA A 146 -8.79 -8.73 -0.63
C ALA A 146 -7.64 -8.90 0.37
N ALA A 147 -6.61 -8.06 0.29
CA ALA A 147 -5.49 -8.09 1.23
C ALA A 147 -5.93 -7.78 2.67
N LEU A 148 -6.77 -6.76 2.86
CA LEU A 148 -7.28 -6.38 4.19
C LEU A 148 -8.19 -7.46 4.79
N GLY A 149 -9.08 -8.07 3.99
CA GLY A 149 -9.91 -9.18 4.43
C GLY A 149 -9.07 -10.42 4.81
N ALA A 150 -8.02 -10.70 4.04
CA ALA A 150 -7.08 -11.77 4.38
C ALA A 150 -6.39 -11.52 5.72
N ILE A 151 -5.99 -10.28 6.01
CA ILE A 151 -5.41 -9.88 7.30
C ILE A 151 -6.41 -10.08 8.43
N GLU A 152 -7.68 -9.69 8.25
CA GLU A 152 -8.76 -9.92 9.23
C GLU A 152 -8.91 -11.40 9.58
N ASP A 153 -8.92 -12.27 8.58
CA ASP A 153 -9.04 -13.71 8.78
C ASP A 153 -7.85 -14.27 9.58
N VAL A 154 -6.62 -13.84 9.26
CA VAL A 154 -5.43 -14.28 10.00
C VAL A 154 -5.43 -13.75 11.43
N PHE A 155 -5.86 -12.50 11.66
CA PHE A 155 -6.02 -11.96 13.01
C PHE A 155 -7.03 -12.76 13.84
N ALA A 156 -8.16 -13.13 13.25
CA ALA A 156 -9.16 -13.96 13.91
C ALA A 156 -8.64 -15.37 14.21
N GLU A 157 -7.92 -16.00 13.27
CA GLU A 157 -7.37 -17.34 13.43
C GLU A 157 -6.27 -17.41 14.49
N MET A 158 -5.36 -16.43 14.49
CA MET A 158 -4.19 -16.42 15.36
C MET A 158 -4.45 -15.71 16.71
N GLU A 159 -5.67 -15.22 16.94
CA GLU A 159 -6.06 -14.43 18.12
C GLU A 159 -5.09 -13.26 18.39
N THR A 160 -4.71 -12.54 17.33
CA THR A 160 -3.72 -11.45 17.37
C THR A 160 -4.20 -10.23 16.59
N ARG A 161 -3.59 -9.06 16.84
CA ARG A 161 -3.85 -7.81 16.10
C ARG A 161 -2.58 -6.98 16.06
N LEU A 162 -2.10 -6.70 14.85
CA LEU A 162 -1.00 -5.77 14.60
C LEU A 162 -1.54 -4.53 13.89
N PRO A 163 -0.96 -3.33 14.07
CA PRO A 163 -1.34 -2.17 13.28
C PRO A 163 -1.24 -2.43 11.78
N VAL A 164 -2.19 -1.89 11.00
CA VAL A 164 -2.21 -2.04 9.53
C VAL A 164 -2.17 -0.68 8.85
N ILE A 165 -1.23 -0.53 7.92
CA ILE A 165 -1.15 0.58 6.97
C ILE A 165 -1.76 0.14 5.65
N ALA A 166 -2.71 0.89 5.12
CA ALA A 166 -3.22 0.74 3.77
C ALA A 166 -2.81 1.96 2.94
N SER A 167 -2.00 1.73 1.91
CA SER A 167 -1.44 2.78 1.05
C SER A 167 -1.76 2.52 -0.41
N VAL A 168 -2.36 3.52 -1.07
CA VAL A 168 -2.65 3.50 -2.50
C VAL A 168 -1.56 4.22 -3.28
N THR A 169 -1.51 4.00 -4.59
CA THR A 169 -0.63 4.75 -5.47
C THR A 169 -1.44 5.59 -6.45
N ILE A 170 -1.05 6.85 -6.63
CA ILE A 170 -1.72 7.80 -7.52
C ILE A 170 -0.78 8.16 -8.66
N GLU A 171 -1.22 7.87 -9.87
CA GLU A 171 -0.49 8.15 -11.10
C GLU A 171 -0.44 9.65 -11.40
N THR A 172 0.41 10.02 -12.35
CA THR A 172 0.51 11.43 -12.83
C THR A 172 -0.79 11.99 -13.41
N THR A 173 -1.77 11.12 -13.73
CA THR A 173 -3.12 11.50 -14.15
C THR A 173 -4.01 11.97 -13.00
N GLY A 174 -3.59 11.80 -11.74
CA GLY A 174 -4.32 12.18 -10.54
C GLY A 174 -5.26 11.11 -10.00
N THR A 175 -5.19 9.88 -10.51
CA THR A 175 -6.00 8.72 -10.06
C THR A 175 -5.12 7.47 -9.91
N MET A 176 -5.64 6.46 -9.22
CA MET A 176 -5.09 5.09 -9.24
C MET A 176 -5.17 4.51 -10.66
N LEU A 177 -4.46 3.40 -10.93
CA LEU A 177 -4.45 2.75 -12.25
C LEU A 177 -5.86 2.46 -12.78
N LEU A 178 -6.78 2.03 -11.91
CA LEU A 178 -8.16 1.74 -12.28
C LEU A 178 -9.10 2.96 -12.23
N GLY A 179 -8.57 4.16 -12.01
CA GLY A 179 -9.31 5.42 -12.09
C GLY A 179 -9.91 5.91 -10.77
N SER A 180 -9.65 5.25 -9.64
CA SER A 180 -10.06 5.73 -8.32
C SER A 180 -9.34 7.03 -7.98
N ASP A 181 -10.07 8.08 -7.62
CA ASP A 181 -9.44 9.27 -7.03
C ASP A 181 -9.14 9.09 -5.53
N ILE A 182 -8.44 10.05 -4.94
CA ILE A 182 -8.02 9.98 -3.54
C ILE A 182 -9.20 10.02 -2.56
N ALA A 183 -10.31 10.67 -2.92
CA ALA A 183 -11.51 10.73 -2.09
C ALA A 183 -12.23 9.38 -2.06
N CYS A 184 -12.30 8.71 -3.21
CA CYS A 184 -12.78 7.34 -3.37
C CYS A 184 -11.94 6.36 -2.53
N ALA A 185 -10.60 6.46 -2.62
CA ALA A 185 -9.71 5.63 -1.82
C ALA A 185 -9.91 5.87 -0.31
N LEU A 186 -9.96 7.12 0.13
CA LEU A 186 -10.20 7.46 1.55
C LEU A 186 -11.53 6.90 2.05
N THR A 187 -12.63 7.17 1.33
CA THR A 187 -13.97 6.69 1.68
C THR A 187 -14.01 5.17 1.81
N THR A 188 -13.31 4.48 0.90
CA THR A 188 -13.28 3.02 0.86
C THR A 188 -12.48 2.43 2.03
N LEU A 189 -11.28 2.97 2.28
CA LEU A 189 -10.35 2.40 3.26
C LEU A 189 -10.68 2.81 4.69
N GLU A 190 -11.19 4.02 4.91
CA GLU A 190 -11.54 4.49 6.26
C GLU A 190 -12.74 3.75 6.86
N ALA A 191 -13.59 3.16 6.00
CA ALA A 191 -14.72 2.32 6.39
C ALA A 191 -14.31 0.94 6.93
N LEU A 192 -13.05 0.53 6.78
CA LEU A 192 -12.54 -0.76 7.22
C LEU A 192 -11.82 -0.61 8.56
N ASP A 193 -12.34 -1.26 9.61
CA ASP A 193 -11.79 -1.16 10.98
C ASP A 193 -10.38 -1.75 11.12
N THR A 194 -10.00 -2.62 10.17
CA THR A 194 -8.65 -3.18 10.09
C THR A 194 -7.59 -2.14 9.74
N VAL A 195 -7.96 -1.06 9.05
CA VAL A 195 -7.02 -0.02 8.63
C VAL A 195 -6.79 0.98 9.75
N ASP A 196 -5.56 1.04 10.26
CA ASP A 196 -5.16 1.98 11.30
C ASP A 196 -4.57 3.26 10.72
N VAL A 197 -3.88 3.16 9.57
CA VAL A 197 -3.19 4.27 8.90
C VAL A 197 -3.51 4.22 7.40
N ILE A 198 -3.83 5.38 6.83
CA ILE A 198 -4.08 5.52 5.39
C ILE A 198 -2.91 6.28 4.78
N GLY A 199 -2.51 5.93 3.55
CA GLY A 199 -1.41 6.61 2.91
C GLY A 199 -1.41 6.61 1.40
N ILE A 200 -0.41 7.31 0.87
CA ILE A 200 -0.01 7.22 -0.53
C ILE A 200 1.49 6.96 -0.64
N ASN A 201 1.87 6.12 -1.60
CA ASN A 201 3.27 5.89 -1.92
C ASN A 201 3.48 5.56 -3.41
N CYS A 202 4.73 5.69 -3.85
CA CYS A 202 5.17 5.37 -5.21
C CYS A 202 4.48 6.20 -6.31
N ALA A 203 4.66 5.79 -7.57
CA ALA A 203 4.24 6.39 -8.84
C ALA A 203 4.78 7.81 -9.11
N THR A 204 4.70 8.70 -8.13
CA THR A 204 4.99 10.12 -8.28
C THR A 204 6.01 10.63 -7.26
N GLY A 205 6.61 11.77 -7.60
CA GLY A 205 7.43 12.53 -6.66
C GLY A 205 6.58 13.36 -5.71
N PRO A 206 7.22 14.01 -4.71
CA PRO A 206 6.49 14.79 -3.72
C PRO A 206 5.72 15.97 -4.31
N GLU A 207 6.18 16.56 -5.41
CA GLU A 207 5.51 17.70 -6.05
C GLU A 207 4.09 17.34 -6.53
N GLN A 208 3.93 16.18 -7.18
CA GLN A 208 2.63 15.73 -7.69
C GLN A 208 1.73 15.22 -6.56
N MET A 209 2.29 14.80 -5.43
CA MET A 209 1.52 14.28 -4.29
C MET A 209 0.82 15.38 -3.48
N VAL A 210 1.25 16.65 -3.55
CA VAL A 210 0.82 17.74 -2.65
C VAL A 210 -0.70 17.83 -2.48
N GLU A 211 -1.45 17.81 -3.57
CA GLU A 211 -2.92 17.93 -3.53
C GLU A 211 -3.59 16.70 -2.89
N HIS A 212 -3.09 15.51 -3.18
CA HIS A 212 -3.58 14.27 -2.58
C HIS A 212 -3.26 14.20 -1.09
N VAL A 213 -2.04 14.62 -0.68
CA VAL A 213 -1.67 14.73 0.74
C VAL A 213 -2.58 15.72 1.45
N ARG A 214 -2.86 16.88 0.85
CA ARG A 214 -3.74 17.89 1.43
C ARG A 214 -5.14 17.34 1.64
N HIS A 215 -5.68 16.62 0.65
CA HIS A 215 -6.99 15.99 0.78
C HIS A 215 -7.02 14.97 1.93
N LEU A 216 -6.06 14.03 1.99
CA LEU A 216 -5.98 13.06 3.09
C LEU A 216 -5.84 13.75 4.44
N ALA A 217 -4.97 14.75 4.54
CA ALA A 217 -4.72 15.48 5.77
C ALA A 217 -5.97 16.18 6.34
N GLN A 218 -6.81 16.70 5.46
CA GLN A 218 -8.02 17.45 5.82
C GLN A 218 -9.22 16.56 6.13
N ASN A 219 -9.27 15.35 5.56
CA ASN A 219 -10.48 14.52 5.58
C ASN A 219 -10.32 13.18 6.31
N SER A 220 -9.10 12.64 6.45
CA SER A 220 -8.87 11.37 7.14
C SER A 220 -8.85 11.55 8.66
N ARG A 221 -9.66 10.79 9.41
CA ARG A 221 -9.54 10.69 10.87
C ARG A 221 -8.35 9.83 11.30
N ARG A 222 -7.90 8.95 10.41
CA ARG A 222 -6.73 8.08 10.61
C ARG A 222 -5.43 8.88 10.44
N PRO A 223 -4.34 8.50 11.13
CA PRO A 223 -2.99 8.95 10.78
C PRO A 223 -2.70 8.77 9.28
N VAL A 224 -1.91 9.69 8.73
CA VAL A 224 -1.57 9.71 7.30
C VAL A 224 -0.10 9.36 7.09
N PHE A 225 0.16 8.39 6.21
CA PHE A 225 1.47 7.93 5.77
C PHE A 225 1.76 8.43 4.35
N ILE A 226 2.91 9.08 4.12
CA ILE A 226 3.27 9.60 2.78
C ILE A 226 4.68 9.15 2.40
N GLY A 227 4.79 8.35 1.34
CA GLY A 227 6.05 7.80 0.83
C GLY A 227 6.29 8.12 -0.65
N PRO A 228 6.75 9.33 -1.00
CA PRO A 228 6.99 9.70 -2.39
C PRO A 228 8.24 9.01 -2.95
N ASN A 229 8.31 8.89 -4.28
CA ASN A 229 9.57 8.59 -4.95
C ASN A 229 10.54 9.78 -4.81
N ALA A 230 11.84 9.53 -4.99
CA ALA A 230 12.85 10.59 -5.11
C ALA A 230 12.76 11.30 -6.48
N GLY A 231 11.58 11.83 -6.79
CA GLY A 231 11.23 12.41 -8.09
C GLY A 231 10.65 11.39 -9.06
N LEU A 232 10.34 11.83 -10.27
CA LEU A 232 9.92 10.93 -11.35
C LEU A 232 11.14 10.18 -11.90
N PRO A 233 10.99 8.91 -12.29
CA PRO A 233 12.09 8.14 -12.87
C PRO A 233 12.53 8.73 -14.22
N GLU A 234 13.84 8.89 -14.39
CA GLU A 234 14.47 9.32 -15.64
C GLU A 234 15.43 8.24 -16.13
N ILE A 235 15.52 8.01 -17.45
CA ILE A 235 16.55 7.14 -18.00
C ILE A 235 17.82 7.97 -18.26
N ARG A 236 18.90 7.67 -17.56
CA ARG A 236 20.22 8.26 -17.77
C ARG A 236 21.20 7.15 -18.08
N GLU A 237 21.83 7.21 -19.24
CA GLU A 237 22.81 6.20 -19.71
C GLU A 237 22.27 4.76 -19.72
N GLY A 238 20.95 4.60 -19.93
CA GLY A 238 20.29 3.28 -19.92
C GLY A 238 19.89 2.77 -18.54
N GLU A 239 20.18 3.52 -17.47
CA GLU A 239 19.79 3.19 -16.10
C GLU A 239 18.64 4.09 -15.62
N THR A 240 17.75 3.53 -14.80
CA THR A 240 16.68 4.31 -14.16
C THR A 240 17.27 5.11 -13.00
N CYS A 241 17.17 6.43 -13.08
CA CYS A 241 17.69 7.39 -12.10
C CYS A 241 16.54 8.20 -11.50
N TYR A 242 16.64 8.52 -10.21
CA TYR A 242 15.70 9.36 -9.49
C TYR A 242 16.41 10.68 -9.14
N PRO A 243 15.96 11.83 -9.67
CA PRO A 243 16.76 13.06 -9.67
C PRO A 243 16.64 13.90 -8.40
N LEU A 244 15.67 13.61 -7.52
CA LEU A 244 15.44 14.43 -6.33
C LEU A 244 16.59 14.23 -5.33
N THR A 245 17.19 15.32 -4.87
CA THR A 245 18.30 15.25 -3.91
C THR A 245 17.77 15.07 -2.47
N PRO A 246 18.61 14.61 -1.52
CA PRO A 246 18.29 14.57 -0.10
C PRO A 246 17.71 15.88 0.45
N GLU A 247 18.31 17.03 0.11
CA GLU A 247 17.84 18.34 0.59
C GLU A 247 16.48 18.73 -0.01
N ALA A 248 16.23 18.35 -1.26
CA ALA A 248 14.95 18.59 -1.89
C ALA A 248 13.86 17.70 -1.29
N PHE A 249 14.16 16.42 -1.06
CA PHE A 249 13.27 15.49 -0.36
C PHE A 249 12.94 15.98 1.06
N ALA A 250 13.96 16.36 1.84
CA ALA A 250 13.80 16.89 3.19
C ALA A 250 12.91 18.15 3.24
N ARG A 251 13.06 19.05 2.28
CA ARG A 251 12.19 20.23 2.14
C ARG A 251 10.73 19.85 1.93
N TYR A 252 10.44 18.86 1.07
CA TYR A 252 9.07 18.40 0.85
C TYR A 252 8.50 17.66 2.07
N GLN A 253 9.30 16.82 2.73
CA GLN A 253 8.89 16.17 3.97
C GLN A 253 8.53 17.19 5.06
N ARG A 254 9.28 18.29 5.16
CA ARG A 254 8.93 19.39 6.05
C ARG A 254 7.57 19.99 5.71
N ILE A 255 7.27 20.26 4.43
CA ILE A 255 5.95 20.76 4.00
C ILE A 255 4.86 19.75 4.40
N PHE A 256 5.07 18.47 4.11
CA PHE A 256 4.11 17.41 4.42
C PHE A 256 3.83 17.28 5.91
N VAL A 257 4.85 17.38 6.76
CA VAL A 257 4.71 17.24 8.21
C VAL A 257 4.23 18.54 8.87
N GLU A 258 4.91 19.66 8.62
CA GLU A 258 4.66 20.93 9.32
C GLU A 258 3.45 21.69 8.76
N GLU A 259 3.16 21.61 7.46
CA GLU A 259 2.05 22.33 6.85
C GLU A 259 0.84 21.41 6.70
N LEU A 260 1.01 20.27 6.03
CA LEU A 260 -0.10 19.34 5.76
C LEU A 260 -0.38 18.38 6.92
N GLY A 261 0.51 18.24 7.90
CA GLY A 261 0.23 17.40 9.07
C GLY A 261 0.32 15.90 8.82
N THR A 262 1.18 15.44 7.92
CA THR A 262 1.50 14.01 7.75
C THR A 262 1.98 13.41 9.08
N SER A 263 1.49 12.21 9.41
CA SER A 263 1.82 11.52 10.66
C SER A 263 3.06 10.64 10.54
N ILE A 264 3.26 10.01 9.38
CA ILE A 264 4.40 9.16 9.08
C ILE A 264 5.02 9.64 7.76
N ALA A 265 6.21 10.22 7.87
CA ALA A 265 7.04 10.60 6.72
C ALA A 265 7.85 9.39 6.26
N ALA A 266 7.69 9.00 5.01
CA ALA A 266 8.34 7.84 4.42
C ALA A 266 8.95 8.18 3.06
N GLY A 267 9.55 7.18 2.42
CA GLY A 267 10.11 7.25 1.08
C GLY A 267 9.86 5.96 0.31
N CYS A 268 9.87 6.04 -1.02
CA CYS A 268 9.70 4.89 -1.90
C CYS A 268 10.88 4.82 -2.90
N CYS A 269 10.62 4.59 -4.18
CA CYS A 269 11.66 4.35 -5.17
C CYS A 269 12.63 5.54 -5.29
N GLY A 270 13.92 5.23 -5.34
CA GLY A 270 15.00 6.22 -5.42
C GLY A 270 15.42 6.87 -4.10
N THR A 271 14.67 6.68 -3.01
CA THR A 271 15.08 7.17 -1.69
C THR A 271 16.20 6.32 -1.09
N THR A 272 17.08 6.95 -0.32
CA THR A 272 18.31 6.36 0.25
C THR A 272 18.48 6.82 1.70
N PRO A 273 19.39 6.22 2.48
CA PRO A 273 19.66 6.66 3.86
C PRO A 273 19.96 8.16 3.96
N GLU A 274 20.70 8.74 3.01
CA GLU A 274 21.01 10.18 2.98
C GLU A 274 19.75 11.05 2.88
N HIS A 275 18.72 10.60 2.15
CA HIS A 275 17.43 11.30 2.07
C HIS A 275 16.74 11.35 3.43
N PHE A 276 16.78 10.23 4.18
CA PHE A 276 16.18 10.14 5.50
C PHE A 276 16.98 10.92 6.55
N GLU A 277 18.31 10.89 6.51
CA GLU A 277 19.15 11.72 7.37
C GLU A 277 18.83 13.21 7.19
N ALA A 278 18.78 13.68 5.94
CA ALA A 278 18.44 15.06 5.62
C ALA A 278 17.02 15.43 6.10
N ALA A 279 16.04 14.55 5.88
CA ALA A 279 14.66 14.76 6.32
C ALA A 279 14.55 14.81 7.86
N ILE A 280 15.18 13.87 8.56
CA ILE A 280 15.17 13.82 10.03
C ILE A 280 15.88 15.05 10.60
N ALA A 281 17.00 15.47 10.03
CA ALA A 281 17.71 16.67 10.46
C ALA A 281 16.88 17.95 10.28
N GLN A 282 16.09 18.03 9.21
CA GLN A 282 15.30 19.22 8.87
C GLN A 282 13.94 19.27 9.57
N VAL A 283 13.26 18.12 9.71
CA VAL A 283 11.89 18.01 10.25
C VAL A 283 11.91 17.73 11.75
N GLY A 284 12.92 17.00 12.24
CA GLY A 284 12.94 16.50 13.61
C GLY A 284 11.84 15.48 13.86
N ARG A 285 11.25 15.53 15.07
CA ARG A 285 10.25 14.55 15.54
C ARG A 285 9.06 15.24 16.20
N PRO A 286 8.33 16.11 15.47
CA PRO A 286 7.19 16.83 16.03
C PRO A 286 6.06 15.86 16.38
N ARG A 287 5.21 16.26 17.32
CA ARG A 287 3.97 15.51 17.58
C ARG A 287 3.06 15.58 16.35
N PRO A 288 2.40 14.48 15.95
CA PRO A 288 1.43 14.51 14.86
C PRO A 288 0.33 15.55 15.10
N LYS A 289 -0.11 16.20 14.02
CA LYS A 289 -1.24 17.14 14.09
C LYS A 289 -2.55 16.39 14.40
N PRO A 290 -3.53 17.06 15.07
CA PRO A 290 -4.86 16.51 15.23
C PRO A 290 -5.51 16.16 13.90
N ARG A 291 -6.37 15.14 13.90
CA ARG A 291 -7.19 14.73 12.76
C ARG A 291 -8.64 15.16 12.96
N PRO A 292 -9.43 15.28 11.88
CA PRO A 292 -10.88 15.45 11.98
C PRO A 292 -11.51 14.40 12.91
N GLU A 293 -12.55 14.78 13.64
CA GLU A 293 -13.27 13.88 14.55
C GLU A 293 -14.40 13.11 13.83
N THR A 294 -14.87 13.64 12.69
CA THR A 294 -16.06 13.18 11.98
C THR A 294 -15.70 12.68 10.59
N ILE A 295 -16.41 11.64 10.14
CA ILE A 295 -16.36 11.17 8.74
C ILE A 295 -17.49 11.85 7.99
N GLU A 296 -17.24 12.23 6.74
CA GLU A 296 -18.32 12.49 5.79
C GLU A 296 -19.04 11.18 5.44
N ALA A 297 -20.33 11.10 5.71
CA ALA A 297 -21.11 9.92 5.36
C ALA A 297 -21.24 9.83 3.83
N ALA A 298 -20.66 8.80 3.24
CA ALA A 298 -20.58 8.62 1.80
C ALA A 298 -20.57 7.13 1.41
N CYS A 299 -20.82 6.85 0.14
CA CYS A 299 -20.50 5.55 -0.48
C CYS A 299 -19.47 5.74 -1.59
N SER A 300 -18.69 4.71 -1.87
CA SER A 300 -17.72 4.71 -2.96
C SER A 300 -18.00 3.58 -3.95
N SER A 301 -17.58 3.81 -5.18
CA SER A 301 -17.46 2.79 -6.23
C SER A 301 -15.99 2.43 -6.45
N LEU A 302 -15.64 1.90 -7.62
CA LEU A 302 -14.24 1.79 -8.03
C LEU A 302 -13.65 3.16 -8.40
N TYR A 303 -14.45 4.14 -8.81
CA TYR A 303 -13.95 5.38 -9.41
C TYR A 303 -14.09 6.60 -8.49
N THR A 304 -15.26 6.73 -7.85
CA THR A 304 -15.66 7.96 -7.17
C THR A 304 -16.25 7.69 -5.78
N SER A 305 -16.20 8.72 -4.93
CA SER A 305 -17.00 8.82 -3.71
C SER A 305 -18.22 9.71 -3.94
N VAL A 306 -19.34 9.36 -3.32
CA VAL A 306 -20.60 10.10 -3.35
C VAL A 306 -21.06 10.36 -1.92
N PRO A 307 -20.99 11.60 -1.43
CA PRO A 307 -21.56 11.99 -0.14
C PRO A 307 -23.08 11.75 -0.08
N PHE A 308 -23.60 11.36 1.07
CA PHE A 308 -25.04 11.19 1.24
C PHE A 308 -25.78 12.53 1.37
N GLU A 309 -25.13 13.51 1.98
CA GLU A 309 -25.62 14.88 2.05
C GLU A 309 -25.19 15.65 0.79
N GLN A 310 -26.15 16.29 0.12
CA GLN A 310 -25.95 16.97 -1.16
C GLN A 310 -26.45 18.41 -1.04
N ASP A 311 -25.57 19.40 -1.21
CA ASP A 311 -25.92 20.82 -0.96
C ASP A 311 -27.01 21.36 -1.89
N THR A 312 -26.97 20.97 -3.16
CA THR A 312 -27.83 21.52 -4.22
C THR A 312 -28.81 20.50 -4.79
N SER A 313 -28.84 19.30 -4.23
CA SER A 313 -29.64 18.18 -4.71
C SER A 313 -29.99 17.24 -3.56
N PHE A 314 -30.45 16.03 -3.87
CA PHE A 314 -30.59 14.92 -2.95
C PHE A 314 -29.97 13.68 -3.58
N LEU A 315 -29.59 12.70 -2.75
CA LEU A 315 -29.05 11.43 -3.25
C LEU A 315 -30.14 10.65 -3.98
N VAL A 316 -29.90 10.32 -5.25
CA VAL A 316 -30.77 9.46 -6.05
C VAL A 316 -30.20 8.05 -6.05
N VAL A 317 -31.01 7.06 -5.66
CA VAL A 317 -30.65 5.64 -5.70
C VAL A 317 -31.54 4.95 -6.72
N GLY A 318 -30.94 4.42 -7.79
CA GLY A 318 -31.68 3.72 -8.85
C GLY A 318 -32.30 2.41 -8.37
N GLU A 319 -33.61 2.23 -8.60
CA GLU A 319 -34.36 1.07 -8.11
C GLU A 319 -34.54 -0.06 -9.16
N ARG A 320 -34.18 0.17 -10.44
CA ARG A 320 -34.52 -0.76 -11.54
C ARG A 320 -33.69 -2.04 -11.52
N MET A 321 -32.61 -2.10 -10.74
CA MET A 321 -31.80 -3.31 -10.52
C MET A 321 -32.44 -4.22 -9.45
N ASN A 322 -33.75 -4.45 -9.54
CA ASN A 322 -34.54 -5.24 -8.60
C ASN A 322 -35.41 -6.24 -9.36
N ALA A 323 -35.14 -7.55 -9.21
CA ALA A 323 -35.83 -8.61 -9.97
C ALA A 323 -37.35 -8.70 -9.66
N THR A 324 -37.78 -8.15 -8.52
CA THR A 324 -39.20 -8.08 -8.15
C THR A 324 -39.92 -6.91 -8.82
N GLY A 325 -39.25 -5.76 -8.93
CA GLY A 325 -39.83 -4.51 -9.45
C GLY A 325 -39.60 -4.27 -10.94
N SER A 326 -38.56 -4.87 -11.52
CA SER A 326 -38.13 -4.64 -12.90
C SER A 326 -38.17 -5.93 -13.70
N ARG A 327 -39.18 -6.04 -14.57
CA ARG A 327 -39.30 -7.15 -15.52
C ARG A 327 -38.05 -7.28 -16.39
N ALA A 328 -37.55 -6.15 -16.90
CA ALA A 328 -36.36 -6.12 -17.75
C ALA A 328 -35.14 -6.69 -17.03
N PHE A 329 -34.89 -6.29 -15.79
CA PHE A 329 -33.75 -6.82 -15.02
C PHE A 329 -33.89 -8.31 -14.72
N ARG A 330 -35.08 -8.76 -14.32
CA ARG A 330 -35.33 -10.19 -14.07
C ARG A 330 -35.11 -11.03 -15.31
N ASP A 331 -35.62 -10.58 -16.46
CA ASP A 331 -35.50 -11.33 -17.71
C ASP A 331 -34.03 -11.43 -18.13
N LEU A 332 -33.24 -10.34 -18.01
CA LEU A 332 -31.79 -10.35 -18.22
C LEU A 332 -31.04 -11.33 -17.28
N LEU A 333 -31.42 -11.41 -16.00
CA LEU A 333 -30.83 -12.38 -15.06
C LEU A 333 -31.15 -13.83 -15.44
N LEU A 334 -32.37 -14.13 -15.90
CA LEU A 334 -32.77 -15.47 -16.34
C LEU A 334 -32.06 -15.90 -17.64
N GLU A 335 -31.69 -14.92 -18.46
CA GLU A 335 -30.91 -15.10 -19.69
C GLU A 335 -29.40 -15.15 -19.44
N GLU A 336 -28.96 -14.92 -18.20
CA GLU A 336 -27.54 -14.82 -17.82
C GLU A 336 -26.78 -13.79 -18.69
N ASP A 337 -27.40 -12.65 -18.97
CA ASP A 337 -26.83 -11.57 -19.79
C ASP A 337 -26.21 -10.43 -18.93
N PRO A 338 -24.91 -10.52 -18.59
CA PRO A 338 -24.23 -9.48 -17.81
C PRO A 338 -24.11 -8.15 -18.57
N GLU A 339 -24.02 -8.17 -19.91
CA GLU A 339 -23.87 -6.96 -20.71
C GLU A 339 -25.16 -6.15 -20.68
N GLY A 340 -26.31 -6.80 -20.85
CA GLY A 340 -27.61 -6.17 -20.72
C GLY A 340 -27.88 -5.66 -19.31
N VAL A 341 -27.45 -6.38 -18.27
CA VAL A 341 -27.51 -5.92 -16.87
C VAL A 341 -26.72 -4.61 -16.68
N VAL A 342 -25.50 -4.53 -17.20
CA VAL A 342 -24.67 -3.32 -17.14
C VAL A 342 -25.29 -2.17 -17.95
N ALA A 343 -25.84 -2.45 -19.13
CA ALA A 343 -26.51 -1.44 -19.94
C ALA A 343 -27.73 -0.84 -19.20
N LEU A 344 -28.56 -1.68 -18.58
CA LEU A 344 -29.71 -1.25 -17.77
C LEU A 344 -29.28 -0.42 -16.55
N ALA A 345 -28.16 -0.77 -15.91
CA ALA A 345 -27.60 0.02 -14.81
C ALA A 345 -27.18 1.42 -15.29
N ARG A 346 -26.54 1.53 -16.45
CA ARG A 346 -26.08 2.80 -17.03
C ARG A 346 -27.22 3.76 -17.39
N GLU A 347 -28.42 3.26 -17.70
CA GLU A 347 -29.59 4.12 -17.92
C GLU A 347 -30.04 4.88 -16.66
N GLN A 348 -29.55 4.50 -15.48
CA GLN A 348 -29.89 5.11 -14.20
C GLN A 348 -28.76 5.95 -13.60
N ALA A 349 -27.57 5.92 -14.21
CA ALA A 349 -26.34 6.54 -13.69
C ALA A 349 -26.28 8.05 -13.97
#